data_AF-A0A8B6CR39-F1
#
_entry.id   AF-A0A8B6CR39-F1
#
_cell.length_a   1.000
_cell.length_b   1.000
_cell.length_c   1.000
_cell.angle_alpha   90.00
_cell.angle_beta   90.00
_cell.angle_gamma   90.00
#
_symmetry.space_group_name_H-M   'P 1'
#
loop_
_entity.id
_entity.type
_entity.pdbx_description
1 polymer ?
#
loop_
_entity_poly.entity_id
_entity_poly.type
_entity_poly.pdbx_seq_one_letter_code
_entity_poly.pdbx_strand_id
1 'polypeptide(L)'
;MLFGSNADSPKGFELNMTDLTHSSSDVRCSNDPFHNYTVLFVQSQNPNDEELLYYASTLHGESTIQRPIPGTTDYMQGVISNKWMKDPQFVASFDIGDKVYFFFRETAVEVDPAETKIFSRVAKVCKKDTGGNSLLRNKWTSFQKARLTCNENDVHYDSIQDVVMKDSTFYGVFITKQGTPASAICAFNLTSIEAAINGPFKNQETDNAYWTVATNVPTPRPGQCTDDTLSLSEEGLQFIADHPLMNNTVEQVNGKPIFLLDDRELQHLELHSNMSEIVFYTASNTGKVYKLFFKDGSTYINTMISPLSEADVIWALKQFVSSL
;
A
#
# COMPACT_ATOMS: atom_id res chain seq x y z
N MET A 1 -13.64 -6.16 -15.45
CA MET A 1 -12.42 -6.96 -15.67
C MET A 1 -12.31 -8.00 -14.57
N LEU A 2 -11.85 -9.20 -14.91
CA LEU A 2 -11.60 -10.31 -13.99
C LEU A 2 -10.20 -10.87 -14.26
N PHE A 3 -9.43 -11.12 -13.22
CA PHE A 3 -8.12 -11.75 -13.32
C PHE A 3 -8.05 -12.93 -12.35
N GLY A 4 -7.33 -14.00 -12.71
CA GLY A 4 -7.17 -15.16 -11.84
C GLY A 4 -5.88 -15.92 -12.10
N SER A 5 -5.35 -16.56 -11.06
CA SER A 5 -4.09 -17.31 -11.08
C SER A 5 -4.08 -18.49 -12.06
N ASN A 6 -5.26 -19.06 -12.34
CA ASN A 6 -5.49 -20.09 -13.34
C ASN A 6 -4.42 -21.20 -13.33
N ALA A 7 -4.27 -21.86 -12.18
CA ALA A 7 -3.35 -22.98 -11.97
C ALA A 7 -1.92 -22.68 -12.44
N ASP A 8 -1.30 -21.66 -11.83
CA ASP A 8 0.06 -21.20 -12.14
C ASP A 8 0.22 -20.61 -13.57
N SER A 9 -0.89 -20.33 -14.25
CA SER A 9 -0.90 -19.74 -15.60
C SER A 9 -1.90 -18.59 -15.68
N PRO A 10 -1.61 -17.43 -15.08
CA PRO A 10 -2.58 -16.35 -14.87
C PRO A 10 -3.32 -15.91 -16.13
N LYS A 11 -4.60 -15.55 -15.98
CA LYS A 11 -5.48 -15.11 -17.08
C LYS A 11 -6.26 -13.85 -16.73
N GLY A 12 -6.49 -13.01 -17.74
CA GLY A 12 -7.36 -11.85 -17.68
C GLY A 12 -8.58 -11.99 -18.59
N PHE A 13 -9.71 -11.43 -18.15
CA PHE A 13 -10.98 -11.42 -18.87
C PHE A 13 -11.67 -10.06 -18.75
N GLU A 14 -12.27 -9.60 -19.84
CA GLU A 14 -13.31 -8.58 -19.79
C GLU A 14 -14.67 -9.28 -19.72
N LEU A 15 -15.52 -8.84 -18.79
CA LEU A 15 -16.83 -9.44 -18.54
C LEU A 15 -17.92 -8.44 -18.89
N ASN A 16 -18.90 -8.89 -19.67
CA ASN A 16 -20.16 -8.18 -19.82
C ASN A 16 -21.02 -8.44 -18.58
N MET A 17 -21.33 -7.38 -17.83
CA MET A 17 -22.08 -7.50 -16.57
C MET A 17 -23.55 -7.90 -16.76
N THR A 18 -24.09 -7.85 -17.99
CA THR A 18 -25.50 -8.16 -18.27
C THR A 18 -25.73 -9.65 -18.47
N ASP A 19 -24.82 -10.31 -19.19
CA ASP A 19 -24.95 -11.71 -19.61
C ASP A 19 -23.78 -12.61 -19.17
N LEU A 20 -22.77 -12.04 -18.50
CA LEU A 20 -21.56 -12.70 -18.02
C LEU A 20 -20.72 -13.36 -19.14
N THR A 21 -20.92 -12.95 -20.38
CA THR A 21 -20.02 -13.32 -21.48
C THR A 21 -18.66 -12.66 -21.30
N HIS A 22 -17.61 -13.29 -21.83
CA HIS A 22 -16.24 -12.81 -21.65
C HIS A 22 -15.42 -12.81 -22.92
N SER A 23 -14.47 -11.87 -22.99
CA SER A 23 -13.37 -11.85 -23.93
C SER A 23 -12.04 -11.96 -23.17
N SER A 24 -11.00 -12.49 -23.83
CA SER A 24 -9.66 -12.50 -23.26
C SER A 24 -9.12 -11.08 -23.11
N SER A 25 -8.40 -10.84 -22.02
CA SER A 25 -7.71 -9.59 -21.71
C SER A 25 -6.28 -9.92 -21.27
N ASP A 26 -5.41 -8.91 -21.30
CA ASP A 26 -4.07 -8.99 -20.74
C ASP A 26 -4.08 -9.49 -19.29
N VAL A 27 -3.01 -10.20 -18.93
CA VAL A 27 -2.83 -10.82 -17.62
C VAL A 27 -2.24 -9.82 -16.63
N ARG A 28 -2.87 -9.68 -15.46
CA ARG A 28 -2.52 -8.65 -14.45
C ARG A 28 -2.56 -9.15 -13.00
N CYS A 29 -2.40 -10.46 -12.78
CA CYS A 29 -2.49 -11.06 -11.44
C CYS A 29 -1.45 -12.16 -11.21
N SER A 30 -1.11 -12.37 -9.94
CA SER A 30 -0.20 -13.42 -9.50
C SER A 30 -0.61 -14.83 -9.97
N ASN A 31 0.38 -15.67 -10.22
CA ASN A 31 0.28 -17.11 -10.41
C ASN A 31 0.08 -17.89 -9.11
N ASP A 32 0.54 -17.34 -7.99
CA ASP A 32 0.33 -17.89 -6.65
C ASP A 32 -0.92 -17.25 -6.00
N PRO A 33 -1.93 -18.04 -5.57
CA PRO A 33 -3.13 -17.54 -4.90
C PRO A 33 -2.87 -16.97 -3.49
N PHE A 34 -1.71 -17.23 -2.89
CA PHE A 34 -1.32 -16.72 -1.56
C PHE A 34 -0.57 -15.39 -1.62
N HIS A 35 -0.21 -14.91 -2.81
CA HIS A 35 0.34 -13.57 -2.95
C HIS A 35 -0.73 -12.50 -2.73
N ASN A 36 -0.48 -11.63 -1.75
CA ASN A 36 -1.34 -10.49 -1.50
C ASN A 36 -1.20 -9.45 -2.63
N TYR A 37 -2.33 -8.92 -3.06
CA TYR A 37 -2.41 -7.95 -4.14
C TYR A 37 -3.38 -6.82 -3.79
N THR A 38 -3.24 -5.69 -4.48
CA THR A 38 -4.27 -4.64 -4.47
C THR A 38 -4.49 -4.13 -5.89
N VAL A 39 -5.71 -3.71 -6.16
CA VAL A 39 -6.13 -3.21 -7.47
C VAL A 39 -7.05 -2.01 -7.28
N LEU A 40 -6.86 -1.00 -8.11
CA LEU A 40 -7.59 0.26 -8.05
C LEU A 40 -7.90 0.73 -9.47
N PHE A 41 -9.19 0.99 -9.73
CA PHE A 41 -9.63 1.62 -10.97
C PHE A 41 -9.66 3.13 -10.77
N VAL A 42 -8.83 3.84 -11.54
CA VAL A 42 -8.66 5.31 -11.45
C VAL A 42 -9.31 5.93 -12.68
N GLN A 43 -10.33 6.75 -12.46
CA GLN A 43 -11.19 7.25 -13.53
C GLN A 43 -10.71 8.56 -14.16
N SER A 44 -9.79 9.29 -13.52
CA SER A 44 -9.41 10.62 -13.97
C SER A 44 -7.98 10.99 -13.59
N GLN A 45 -7.45 12.02 -14.26
CA GLN A 45 -6.10 12.59 -14.06
C GLN A 45 -4.96 11.62 -14.42
N ASN A 46 -5.26 10.57 -15.17
CA ASN A 46 -4.27 9.73 -15.84
C ASN A 46 -3.77 10.42 -17.13
N PRO A 47 -2.73 9.91 -17.79
CA PRO A 47 -2.30 10.45 -19.08
C PRO A 47 -3.44 10.34 -20.10
N ASN A 48 -3.65 11.38 -20.89
CA ASN A 48 -4.76 11.52 -21.83
C ASN A 48 -6.17 11.45 -21.19
N ASP A 49 -6.27 11.62 -19.87
CA ASP A 49 -7.52 11.49 -19.11
C ASP A 49 -8.25 10.13 -19.29
N GLU A 50 -7.49 9.07 -19.59
CA GLU A 50 -8.03 7.71 -19.72
C GLU A 50 -8.35 7.08 -18.37
N GLU A 51 -9.37 6.22 -18.32
CA GLU A 51 -9.63 5.40 -17.13
C GLU A 51 -8.67 4.20 -17.10
N LEU A 52 -7.84 4.11 -16.06
CA LEU A 52 -6.75 3.12 -15.99
C LEU A 52 -6.82 2.29 -14.71
N LEU A 53 -6.45 1.02 -14.86
CA LEU A 53 -6.29 0.10 -13.73
C LEU A 53 -4.86 0.16 -13.21
N TYR A 54 -4.72 0.52 -11.93
CA TYR A 54 -3.48 0.36 -11.18
C TYR A 54 -3.55 -0.96 -10.43
N TYR A 55 -2.49 -1.76 -10.50
CA TYR A 55 -2.42 -3.02 -9.78
C TYR A 55 -1.05 -3.20 -9.16
N ALA A 56 -1.00 -3.79 -7.97
CA ALA A 56 0.23 -4.12 -7.28
C ALA A 56 0.17 -5.57 -6.82
N SER A 57 1.11 -6.37 -7.31
CA SER A 57 1.15 -7.82 -7.09
C SER A 57 2.56 -8.34 -7.35
N THR A 58 2.80 -9.60 -7.00
CA THR A 58 3.92 -10.38 -7.50
C THR A 58 3.52 -11.10 -8.77
N LEU A 59 4.29 -10.95 -9.84
CA LEU A 59 4.13 -11.63 -11.11
C LEU A 59 5.42 -12.37 -11.43
N HIS A 60 5.36 -13.69 -11.62
CA HIS A 60 6.53 -14.51 -11.97
C HIS A 60 7.74 -14.32 -11.03
N GLY A 61 7.48 -14.09 -9.74
CA GLY A 61 8.52 -13.88 -8.72
C GLY A 61 8.99 -12.42 -8.58
N GLU A 62 8.50 -11.50 -9.41
CA GLU A 62 8.82 -10.07 -9.31
C GLU A 62 7.62 -9.27 -8.80
N SER A 63 7.78 -8.60 -7.66
CA SER A 63 6.76 -7.71 -7.12
C SER A 63 6.88 -6.31 -7.73
N THR A 64 5.75 -5.78 -8.21
CA THR A 64 5.73 -4.47 -8.86
C THR A 64 4.37 -3.79 -8.71
N ILE A 65 4.37 -2.48 -8.89
CA ILE A 65 3.17 -1.66 -9.07
C ILE A 65 3.12 -1.31 -10.55
N GLN A 66 2.00 -1.61 -11.20
CA GLN A 66 1.85 -1.47 -12.64
C GLN A 66 0.60 -0.69 -13.03
N ARG A 67 0.73 0.01 -14.16
CA ARG A 67 -0.36 0.69 -14.86
C ARG A 67 -0.14 0.58 -16.37
N PRO A 68 -1.16 0.28 -17.18
CA PRO A 68 -1.05 0.36 -18.64
C PRO A 68 -0.55 1.74 -19.10
N ILE A 69 0.19 1.76 -20.22
CA ILE A 69 0.55 2.99 -20.92
C ILE A 69 -0.47 3.21 -22.06
N PRO A 70 -1.28 4.29 -21.99
CA PRO A 70 -2.24 4.65 -23.04
C PRO A 70 -1.69 4.53 -24.46
N GLY A 71 -2.45 3.89 -25.34
CA GLY A 71 -2.09 3.71 -26.75
C GLY A 71 -0.97 2.72 -27.05
N THR A 72 -0.51 1.93 -26.06
CA THR A 72 0.53 0.91 -26.25
C THR A 72 0.15 -0.42 -25.59
N THR A 73 0.96 -1.45 -25.82
CA THR A 73 0.88 -2.73 -25.09
C THR A 73 1.83 -2.78 -23.88
N ASP A 74 2.53 -1.68 -23.59
CA ASP A 74 3.51 -1.58 -22.51
C ASP A 74 2.87 -1.12 -21.19
N TYR A 75 3.63 -1.27 -20.11
CA TYR A 75 3.21 -0.93 -18.76
C TYR A 75 4.24 -0.04 -18.07
N MET A 76 3.74 0.97 -17.36
CA MET A 76 4.51 1.62 -16.31
C MET A 76 4.70 0.64 -15.17
N GLN A 77 5.93 0.55 -14.64
CA GLN A 77 6.27 -0.41 -13.60
C GLN A 77 7.42 0.08 -12.71
N GLY A 78 7.64 -0.59 -11.57
CA GLY A 78 8.78 -0.32 -10.70
C GLY A 78 10.13 -0.69 -11.31
N VAL A 79 11.20 -0.09 -10.80
CA VAL A 79 12.56 -0.61 -10.98
C VAL A 79 12.70 -1.88 -10.14
N ILE A 80 13.25 -2.94 -10.73
CA ILE A 80 13.45 -4.23 -10.05
C ILE A 80 14.69 -4.09 -9.16
N SER A 81 14.48 -3.82 -7.88
CA SER A 81 15.54 -3.64 -6.88
C SER A 81 14.97 -3.78 -5.47
N ASN A 82 15.75 -4.37 -4.56
CA ASN A 82 15.39 -4.48 -3.14
C ASN A 82 15.21 -3.11 -2.46
N LYS A 83 15.88 -2.06 -2.96
CA LYS A 83 15.67 -0.68 -2.46
C LYS A 83 14.25 -0.20 -2.76
N TRP A 84 13.71 -0.56 -3.93
CA TRP A 84 12.35 -0.21 -4.34
C TRP A 84 11.32 -1.00 -3.56
N MET A 85 11.40 -2.34 -3.60
CA MET A 85 10.55 -3.25 -2.83
C MET A 85 11.31 -4.56 -2.58
N LYS A 86 11.25 -5.08 -1.35
CA LYS A 86 11.83 -6.38 -1.00
C LYS A 86 10.77 -7.30 -0.37
N ASP A 87 10.30 -8.28 -1.14
CA ASP A 87 9.24 -9.22 -0.74
C ASP A 87 7.95 -8.53 -0.21
N PRO A 88 7.39 -7.53 -0.93
CA PRO A 88 6.23 -6.80 -0.44
C PRO A 88 4.98 -7.69 -0.39
N GLN A 89 4.09 -7.36 0.54
CA GLN A 89 2.74 -7.90 0.66
C GLN A 89 1.76 -6.73 0.65
N PHE A 90 1.09 -6.52 -0.49
CA PHE A 90 0.20 -5.39 -0.72
C PHE A 90 -1.12 -5.58 0.02
N VAL A 91 -1.61 -4.51 0.67
CA VAL A 91 -2.84 -4.58 1.48
C VAL A 91 -3.94 -3.66 0.97
N ALA A 92 -3.60 -2.47 0.45
CA ALA A 92 -4.60 -1.53 -0.04
C ALA A 92 -4.01 -0.51 -1.02
N SER A 93 -4.86 0.13 -1.81
CA SER A 93 -4.50 1.26 -2.67
C SER A 93 -5.63 2.28 -2.75
N PHE A 94 -5.27 3.56 -2.92
CA PHE A 94 -6.21 4.69 -2.85
C PHE A 94 -5.92 5.73 -3.93
N ASP A 95 -6.99 6.21 -4.58
CA ASP A 95 -6.98 7.31 -5.54
C ASP A 95 -7.18 8.63 -4.79
N ILE A 96 -6.17 9.52 -4.80
CA ILE A 96 -6.26 10.81 -4.11
C ILE A 96 -5.58 11.90 -4.94
N GLY A 97 -6.40 12.82 -5.47
CA GLY A 97 -5.92 13.95 -6.25
C GLY A 97 -5.17 13.51 -7.51
N ASP A 98 -3.93 13.97 -7.65
CA ASP A 98 -3.02 13.66 -8.76
C ASP A 98 -2.12 12.42 -8.49
N LYS A 99 -2.37 11.69 -7.40
CA LYS A 99 -1.54 10.57 -6.92
C LYS A 99 -2.36 9.30 -6.69
N VAL A 100 -1.66 8.17 -6.72
CA VAL A 100 -2.16 6.89 -6.22
C VAL A 100 -1.24 6.44 -5.09
N TYR A 101 -1.85 6.07 -3.96
CA TYR A 101 -1.15 5.58 -2.78
C TYR A 101 -1.29 4.07 -2.66
N PHE A 102 -0.23 3.38 -2.27
CA PHE A 102 -0.17 1.93 -2.07
C PHE A 102 0.32 1.62 -0.67
N PHE A 103 -0.40 0.76 0.05
CA PHE A 103 -0.05 0.31 1.38
C PHE A 103 0.38 -1.14 1.31
N PHE A 104 1.50 -1.46 1.95
CA PHE A 104 2.07 -2.80 1.97
C PHE A 104 3.01 -2.96 3.16
N ARG A 105 3.37 -4.19 3.47
CA ARG A 105 4.50 -4.54 4.35
C ARG A 105 5.58 -5.21 3.53
N GLU A 106 6.84 -5.02 3.88
CA GLU A 106 7.97 -5.61 3.16
C GLU A 106 9.12 -5.90 4.12
N THR A 107 10.11 -6.68 3.65
CA THR A 107 11.38 -6.83 4.37
C THR A 107 12.12 -5.50 4.39
N ALA A 108 12.44 -5.02 5.60
CA ALA A 108 13.18 -3.79 5.81
C ALA A 108 14.63 -3.96 5.33
N VAL A 109 15.07 -3.10 4.43
CA VAL A 109 16.46 -3.07 3.93
C VAL A 109 17.31 -2.06 4.68
N GLU A 110 16.67 -1.16 5.42
CA GLU A 110 17.31 -0.08 6.18
C GLU A 110 17.72 -0.45 7.61
N VAL A 111 17.66 -1.73 7.95
CA VAL A 111 18.08 -2.29 9.24
C VAL A 111 19.40 -3.03 9.06
N ASP A 112 19.98 -3.50 10.17
CA ASP A 112 21.18 -4.34 10.11
C ASP A 112 20.90 -5.57 9.21
N PRO A 113 21.75 -5.88 8.21
CA PRO A 113 21.58 -7.04 7.33
C PRO A 113 21.47 -8.39 8.06
N ALA A 114 21.95 -8.48 9.31
CA ALA A 114 21.80 -9.66 10.16
C ALA A 114 20.39 -9.81 10.76
N GLU A 115 19.56 -8.76 10.73
CA GLU A 115 18.19 -8.77 11.23
C GLU A 115 17.17 -8.85 10.09
N THR A 116 16.26 -9.83 10.16
CA THR A 116 15.07 -9.84 9.31
C THR A 116 13.93 -9.13 10.02
N LYS A 117 13.72 -7.85 9.70
CA LYS A 117 12.57 -7.06 10.14
C LYS A 117 11.60 -6.82 8.99
N ILE A 118 10.31 -6.80 9.31
CA ILE A 118 9.25 -6.38 8.40
C ILE A 118 8.88 -4.95 8.79
N PHE A 119 8.73 -4.05 7.83
CA PHE A 119 8.14 -2.72 8.06
C PHE A 119 6.95 -2.48 7.15
N SER A 120 6.00 -1.73 7.69
CA SER A 120 4.84 -1.24 6.95
C SER A 120 5.18 0.03 6.20
N ARG A 121 4.66 0.15 4.98
CA ARG A 121 4.95 1.22 4.04
C ARG A 121 3.67 1.83 3.50
N VAL A 122 3.76 3.13 3.24
CA VAL A 122 2.94 3.80 2.25
C VAL A 122 3.85 4.26 1.13
N ALA A 123 3.52 3.89 -0.10
CA ALA A 123 4.15 4.42 -1.30
C ALA A 123 3.17 5.28 -2.09
N LYS A 124 3.70 6.13 -2.96
CA LYS A 124 2.91 6.89 -3.91
C LYS A 124 3.54 6.90 -5.29
N VAL A 125 2.70 7.02 -6.31
CA VAL A 125 3.07 7.37 -7.69
C VAL A 125 2.17 8.51 -8.18
N CYS A 126 2.65 9.32 -9.11
CA CYS A 126 1.86 10.36 -9.76
C CYS A 126 1.09 9.78 -10.94
N LYS A 127 -0.18 10.15 -11.08
CA LYS A 127 -1.04 9.59 -12.11
C LYS A 127 -0.60 9.97 -13.52
N LYS A 128 -0.05 11.17 -13.72
CA LYS A 128 0.45 11.60 -15.04
C LYS A 128 1.86 11.12 -15.37
N ASP A 129 2.49 10.32 -14.51
CA ASP A 129 3.84 9.81 -14.76
C ASP A 129 3.86 8.89 -15.99
N THR A 130 4.65 9.25 -17.00
CA THR A 130 4.81 8.48 -18.26
C THR A 130 6.20 7.87 -18.42
N GLY A 131 7.00 7.89 -17.36
CA GLY A 131 8.38 7.43 -17.42
C GLY A 131 9.35 8.51 -17.87
N GLY A 132 10.64 8.17 -17.86
CA GLY A 132 11.69 9.02 -18.42
C GLY A 132 11.93 8.75 -19.90
N ASN A 133 12.67 9.64 -20.56
CA ASN A 133 12.94 9.57 -21.99
C ASN A 133 13.90 8.42 -22.34
N SER A 134 15.14 8.48 -21.84
CA SER A 134 16.16 7.44 -22.05
C SER A 134 16.35 6.57 -20.80
N LEU A 135 16.62 7.20 -19.65
CA LEU A 135 16.62 6.54 -18.35
C LEU A 135 15.20 6.38 -17.83
N LEU A 136 14.92 5.31 -17.08
CA LEU A 136 13.58 4.99 -16.55
C LEU A 136 12.46 4.97 -17.61
N ARG A 137 12.76 4.54 -18.84
CA ARG A 137 11.72 4.31 -19.86
C ARG A 137 10.74 3.24 -19.39
N ASN A 138 9.45 3.55 -19.43
CA ASN A 138 8.36 2.69 -18.92
C ASN A 138 8.53 2.33 -17.42
N LYS A 139 9.33 3.10 -16.66
CA LYS A 139 9.52 2.93 -15.22
C LYS A 139 9.02 4.17 -14.48
N TRP A 140 8.46 3.99 -13.28
CA TRP A 140 8.01 5.13 -12.49
C TRP A 140 9.15 6.12 -12.23
N THR A 141 8.90 7.41 -12.45
CA THR A 141 9.79 8.51 -12.08
C THR A 141 9.35 9.18 -10.78
N SER A 142 8.16 8.81 -10.30
CA SER A 142 7.47 9.41 -9.16
C SER A 142 7.29 8.49 -7.96
N PHE A 143 7.77 7.24 -8.04
CA PHE A 143 7.67 6.27 -6.97
C PHE A 143 8.50 6.69 -5.75
N GLN A 144 7.83 6.83 -4.61
CA GLN A 144 8.46 7.10 -3.32
C GLN A 144 7.72 6.32 -2.24
N LYS A 145 8.43 5.82 -1.23
CA LYS A 145 7.85 5.10 -0.08
C LYS A 145 8.35 5.62 1.25
N ALA A 146 7.50 5.63 2.27
CA ALA A 146 7.82 5.99 3.64
C ALA A 146 7.36 4.89 4.61
N ARG A 147 8.06 4.74 5.74
CA ARG A 147 7.65 3.82 6.83
C ARG A 147 6.41 4.37 7.54
N LEU A 148 5.45 3.51 7.84
CA LEU A 148 4.36 3.78 8.79
C LEU A 148 4.78 3.30 10.18
N THR A 149 4.68 4.14 11.19
CA THR A 149 5.00 3.79 12.58
C THR A 149 3.71 3.59 13.38
N CYS A 150 3.46 2.36 13.83
CA CYS A 150 2.36 2.01 14.75
C CYS A 150 2.96 1.31 15.99
N ASN A 151 2.93 1.96 17.15
CA ASN A 151 3.57 1.45 18.36
C ASN A 151 2.90 1.96 19.64
N GLU A 152 2.95 1.19 20.72
CA GLU A 152 2.55 1.62 22.05
C GLU A 152 3.71 1.35 23.00
N ASN A 153 4.24 2.40 23.64
CA ASN A 153 5.48 2.33 24.40
C ASN A 153 6.60 1.67 23.56
N ASP A 154 7.21 0.59 24.07
CA ASP A 154 8.29 -0.16 23.40
C ASP A 154 7.79 -1.27 22.46
N VAL A 155 6.47 -1.46 22.31
CA VAL A 155 5.89 -2.51 21.46
C VAL A 155 5.57 -1.96 20.08
N HIS A 156 6.18 -2.53 19.04
CA HIS A 156 5.97 -2.15 17.64
C HIS A 156 5.05 -3.13 16.90
N TYR A 157 4.03 -2.59 16.25
CA TYR A 157 3.12 -3.31 15.36
C TYR A 157 3.54 -3.03 13.91
N ASP A 158 4.65 -3.64 13.50
CA ASP A 158 5.32 -3.27 12.25
C ASP A 158 4.68 -3.87 10.98
N SER A 159 3.67 -4.75 11.10
CA SER A 159 3.10 -5.49 9.97
C SER A 159 1.64 -5.15 9.72
N ILE A 160 1.39 -4.24 8.77
CA ILE A 160 0.05 -3.84 8.31
C ILE A 160 -0.66 -5.00 7.62
N GLN A 161 -1.93 -5.24 7.96
CA GLN A 161 -2.76 -6.29 7.35
C GLN A 161 -3.84 -5.72 6.43
N ASP A 162 -4.42 -4.56 6.77
CA ASP A 162 -5.49 -3.94 6.00
C ASP A 162 -5.58 -2.43 6.30
N VAL A 163 -6.18 -1.66 5.39
CA VAL A 163 -6.34 -0.20 5.49
C VAL A 163 -7.68 0.25 4.95
N VAL A 164 -8.35 1.14 5.69
CA VAL A 164 -9.53 1.89 5.24
C VAL A 164 -9.30 3.38 5.38
N MET A 165 -9.98 4.17 4.54
CA MET A 165 -9.89 5.64 4.58
C MET A 165 -11.24 6.26 4.96
N LYS A 166 -11.20 7.34 5.75
CA LYS A 166 -12.30 8.28 5.96
C LYS A 166 -11.76 9.71 6.07
N ASP A 167 -12.35 10.67 5.34
CA ASP A 167 -12.05 12.11 5.44
C ASP A 167 -10.53 12.44 5.43
N SER A 168 -9.77 11.83 4.52
CA SER A 168 -8.31 11.97 4.40
C SER A 168 -7.48 11.41 5.58
N THR A 169 -8.09 10.63 6.46
CA THR A 169 -7.39 9.82 7.48
C THR A 169 -7.46 8.35 7.08
N PHE A 170 -6.30 7.70 7.12
CA PHE A 170 -6.15 6.26 6.91
C PHE A 170 -6.14 5.56 8.25
N TYR A 171 -6.93 4.51 8.38
CA TYR A 171 -6.95 3.62 9.53
C TYR A 171 -6.40 2.27 9.08
N GLY A 172 -5.29 1.85 9.66
CA GLY A 172 -4.67 0.57 9.36
C GLY A 172 -4.74 -0.37 10.54
N VAL A 173 -4.94 -1.66 10.28
CA VAL A 173 -4.74 -2.70 11.29
C VAL A 173 -3.34 -3.31 11.15
N PHE A 174 -2.63 -3.41 12.26
CA PHE A 174 -1.24 -3.84 12.32
C PHE A 174 -1.09 -4.96 13.34
N ILE A 175 -0.13 -5.85 13.10
CA ILE A 175 0.22 -6.94 14.01
C ILE A 175 1.70 -6.91 14.37
N THR A 176 2.02 -7.47 15.53
CA THR A 176 3.41 -7.79 15.90
C THR A 176 3.94 -8.92 15.01
N LYS A 177 5.26 -8.90 14.73
CA LYS A 177 5.95 -10.02 14.03
C LYS A 177 6.88 -10.81 14.93
N GLN A 178 7.17 -10.29 16.11
CA GLN A 178 8.04 -10.92 17.09
C GLN A 178 7.36 -10.85 18.46
N GLY A 179 7.62 -11.85 19.30
CA GLY A 179 7.02 -11.95 20.63
C GLY A 179 5.58 -12.45 20.61
N THR A 180 4.80 -12.02 21.59
CA THR A 180 3.39 -12.41 21.74
C THR A 180 2.56 -11.81 20.60
N PRO A 181 1.69 -12.61 19.94
CA PRO A 181 0.77 -12.09 18.93
C PRO A 181 -0.11 -10.99 19.52
N ALA A 182 -0.10 -9.82 18.89
CA ALA A 182 -0.93 -8.70 19.28
C ALA A 182 -1.26 -7.83 18.06
N SER A 183 -2.37 -7.11 18.14
CA SER A 183 -2.84 -6.22 17.10
C SER A 183 -3.05 -4.80 17.60
N ALA A 184 -2.94 -3.85 16.68
CA ALA A 184 -3.24 -2.46 16.91
C ALA A 184 -4.03 -1.88 15.72
N ILE A 185 -4.90 -0.91 15.99
CA ILE A 185 -5.44 -0.02 14.94
C ILE A 185 -4.78 1.33 15.13
N CYS A 186 -4.14 1.84 14.08
CA CYS A 186 -3.49 3.14 14.04
C CYS A 186 -4.12 4.02 12.96
N ALA A 187 -4.16 5.33 13.22
CA ALA A 187 -4.65 6.33 12.29
C ALA A 187 -3.49 7.18 11.75
N PHE A 188 -3.53 7.54 10.47
CA PHE A 188 -2.53 8.37 9.80
C PHE A 188 -3.22 9.41 8.92
N ASN A 189 -2.88 10.69 9.11
CA ASN A 189 -3.44 11.75 8.28
C ASN A 189 -2.69 11.82 6.95
N LEU A 190 -3.42 12.10 5.86
CA LEU A 190 -2.82 12.33 4.54
C LEU A 190 -1.73 13.40 4.59
N THR A 191 -1.94 14.49 5.33
CA THR A 191 -0.92 15.55 5.51
C THR A 191 0.38 15.01 6.11
N SER A 192 0.33 14.08 7.07
CA SER A 192 1.52 13.47 7.67
C SER A 192 2.23 12.55 6.67
N ILE A 193 1.47 11.81 5.86
CA ILE A 193 2.01 10.99 4.77
C ILE A 193 2.72 11.89 3.75
N GLU A 194 2.09 12.97 3.31
CA GLU A 194 2.67 13.91 2.36
C GLU A 194 3.91 14.61 2.94
N ALA A 195 3.92 14.94 4.23
CA ALA A 195 5.09 15.51 4.90
C ALA A 195 6.30 14.55 4.90
N ALA A 196 6.07 13.25 5.11
CA ALA A 196 7.14 12.25 5.04
C ALA A 196 7.62 12.02 3.59
N ILE A 197 6.70 11.90 2.62
CA ILE A 197 7.00 11.75 1.19
C ILE A 197 7.78 12.94 0.61
N ASN A 198 7.50 14.15 1.11
CA ASN A 198 8.22 15.36 0.72
C ASN A 198 9.44 15.67 1.60
N GLY A 199 9.73 14.82 2.59
CA GLY A 199 10.86 14.97 3.51
C GLY A 199 12.22 14.58 2.91
N PRO A 200 13.27 14.44 3.73
CA PRO A 200 14.58 13.99 3.26
C PRO A 200 14.54 12.55 2.74
N PHE A 201 15.27 12.27 1.65
CA PHE A 201 15.45 10.91 1.16
C PHE A 201 16.43 10.13 2.04
N LYS A 202 16.26 8.81 2.11
CA LYS A 202 17.22 7.90 2.73
C LYS A 202 18.23 7.45 1.67
N ASN A 203 19.50 7.37 2.05
CA ASN A 203 20.63 7.02 1.19
C ASN A 203 21.39 5.82 1.75
N GLN A 204 21.95 5.04 0.85
CA GLN A 204 22.92 4.00 1.15
C GLN A 204 23.98 3.99 0.05
N GLU A 205 25.19 4.47 0.36
CA GLU A 205 26.26 4.67 -0.62
C GLU A 205 26.70 3.37 -1.30
N THR A 206 26.76 2.28 -0.53
CA THR A 206 27.06 0.92 -1.00
C THR A 206 26.18 -0.07 -0.25
N ASP A 207 26.02 -1.30 -0.76
CA ASP A 207 25.14 -2.30 -0.14
C ASP A 207 25.51 -2.66 1.31
N ASN A 208 26.77 -2.42 1.71
CA ASN A 208 27.26 -2.66 3.08
C ASN A 208 27.38 -1.39 3.93
N ALA A 209 27.11 -0.21 3.35
CA ALA A 209 27.16 1.05 4.10
C ALA A 209 25.93 1.19 4.99
N TYR A 210 26.10 1.91 6.10
CA TYR A 210 24.98 2.33 6.93
C TYR A 210 24.06 3.29 6.16
N TRP A 211 22.77 3.18 6.45
CA TRP A 211 21.78 4.09 5.88
C TRP A 211 21.89 5.47 6.51
N THR A 212 21.96 6.49 5.66
CA THR A 212 22.10 7.90 6.06
C THR A 212 21.02 8.75 5.38
N VAL A 213 20.99 10.04 5.70
CA VAL A 213 20.15 10.99 4.97
C VAL A 213 20.86 11.36 3.66
N ALA A 214 20.14 11.31 2.55
CA ALA A 214 20.68 11.73 1.26
C ALA A 214 21.11 13.21 1.30
N THR A 215 22.32 13.47 0.83
CA THR A 215 22.82 14.83 0.58
C THR A 215 22.84 15.08 -0.93
N ASN A 216 22.75 16.33 -1.38
CA ASN A 216 22.74 16.70 -2.81
C ASN A 216 21.49 16.22 -3.59
N VAL A 217 20.29 16.56 -3.11
CA VAL A 217 19.04 16.29 -3.85
C VAL A 217 18.99 17.21 -5.09
N PRO A 218 18.83 16.67 -6.32
CA PRO A 218 18.74 17.47 -7.55
C PRO A 218 17.56 18.44 -7.56
N THR A 219 17.64 19.44 -8.44
CA THR A 219 16.55 20.41 -8.70
C THR A 219 16.13 20.35 -10.17
N PRO A 220 14.83 20.22 -10.50
CA PRO A 220 13.68 20.11 -9.58
C PRO A 220 13.74 18.83 -8.75
N ARG A 221 13.11 18.88 -7.56
CA ARG A 221 13.14 17.77 -6.60
C ARG A 221 12.63 16.48 -7.27
N PRO A 222 13.41 15.39 -7.28
CA PRO A 222 12.98 14.15 -7.88
C PRO A 222 11.72 13.59 -7.23
N GLY A 223 10.91 12.89 -8.02
CA GLY A 223 9.68 12.26 -7.58
C GLY A 223 8.45 13.18 -7.51
N GLN A 224 8.56 14.48 -7.78
CA GLN A 224 7.39 15.37 -7.78
C GLN A 224 6.47 15.12 -8.99
N CYS A 225 5.16 15.36 -8.82
CA CYS A 225 4.21 15.22 -9.93
C CYS A 225 4.40 16.36 -10.94
N THR A 226 4.47 15.99 -12.21
CA THR A 226 4.61 16.91 -13.34
C THR A 226 3.81 16.38 -14.53
N ASP A 227 3.41 17.28 -15.42
CA ASP A 227 2.71 16.94 -16.66
C ASP A 227 3.66 16.41 -17.75
N ASP A 228 4.96 16.69 -17.65
CA ASP A 228 5.96 16.30 -18.64
C ASP A 228 7.15 15.57 -17.99
N THR A 229 6.99 14.27 -17.75
CA THR A 229 8.06 13.43 -17.18
C THR A 229 9.19 13.14 -18.18
N LEU A 230 8.96 13.31 -19.48
CA LEU A 230 9.96 13.08 -20.53
C LEU A 230 11.04 14.18 -20.54
N SER A 231 10.71 15.36 -20.02
CA SER A 231 11.64 16.49 -19.85
C SER A 231 12.52 16.42 -18.59
N LEU A 232 12.32 15.41 -17.72
CA LEU A 232 13.09 15.28 -16.49
C LEU A 232 14.59 15.05 -16.78
N SER A 233 15.44 15.73 -16.02
CA SER A 233 16.90 15.57 -16.11
C SER A 233 17.34 14.14 -15.78
N GLU A 234 18.36 13.63 -16.47
CA GLU A 234 18.96 12.33 -16.17
C GLU A 234 19.45 12.22 -14.73
N GLU A 235 20.01 13.30 -14.17
CA GLU A 235 20.43 13.36 -12.76
C GLU A 235 19.26 13.08 -11.80
N GLY A 236 18.13 13.76 -12.00
CA GLY A 236 16.92 13.54 -11.19
C GLY A 236 16.32 12.14 -11.36
N LEU A 237 16.34 11.60 -12.58
CA LEU A 237 15.88 10.23 -12.87
C LEU A 237 16.77 9.18 -12.22
N GLN A 238 18.09 9.34 -12.27
CA GLN A 238 19.04 8.45 -11.59
C GLN A 238 18.87 8.55 -10.08
N PHE A 239 18.73 9.77 -9.55
CA PHE A 239 18.54 9.98 -8.13
C PHE A 239 17.30 9.24 -7.59
N ILE A 240 16.13 9.37 -8.25
CA ILE A 240 14.92 8.69 -7.77
C ILE A 240 14.98 7.17 -7.95
N ALA A 241 15.69 6.68 -8.98
CA ALA A 241 15.95 5.25 -9.14
C ALA A 241 16.73 4.68 -7.94
N ASP A 242 17.69 5.44 -7.41
CA ASP A 242 18.56 4.99 -6.32
C ASP A 242 17.99 5.28 -4.92
N HIS A 243 17.09 6.26 -4.80
CA HIS A 243 16.58 6.79 -3.52
C HIS A 243 15.03 6.77 -3.44
N PRO A 244 14.36 5.60 -3.56
CA PRO A 244 12.91 5.53 -3.45
C PRO A 244 12.39 5.66 -2.00
N LEU A 245 13.22 5.41 -1.00
CA LEU A 245 12.85 5.38 0.42
C LEU A 245 13.05 6.74 1.09
N MET A 246 12.04 7.21 1.82
CA MET A 246 12.12 8.42 2.64
C MET A 246 12.80 8.17 3.99
N ASN A 247 13.54 9.15 4.49
CA ASN A 247 14.16 9.09 5.80
C ASN A 247 13.14 9.27 6.93
N ASN A 248 12.21 10.22 6.76
CA ASN A 248 11.18 10.47 7.74
C ASN A 248 10.11 9.37 7.71
N THR A 249 9.65 9.00 8.89
CA THR A 249 8.54 8.06 9.11
C THR A 249 7.22 8.82 9.16
N VAL A 250 6.12 8.12 8.85
CA VAL A 250 4.76 8.60 9.03
C VAL A 250 4.30 8.16 10.42
N GLU A 251 4.23 9.12 11.33
CA GLU A 251 3.82 8.88 12.71
C GLU A 251 2.29 8.77 12.84
N GLN A 252 1.86 7.87 13.72
CA GLN A 252 0.45 7.69 14.09
C GLN A 252 -0.15 8.95 14.72
N VAL A 253 -1.43 9.20 14.45
CA VAL A 253 -2.20 10.32 15.02
C VAL A 253 -2.19 10.21 16.55
N ASN A 254 -1.99 11.35 17.23
CA ASN A 254 -1.89 11.46 18.70
C ASN A 254 -0.76 10.65 19.35
N GLY A 255 0.18 10.09 18.57
CA GLY A 255 1.36 9.39 19.08
C GLY A 255 1.07 8.04 19.75
N LYS A 256 -0.16 7.50 19.61
CA LYS A 256 -0.54 6.17 20.13
C LYS A 256 -1.56 5.47 19.21
N PRO A 257 -1.70 4.13 19.26
CA PRO A 257 -2.76 3.43 18.58
C PRO A 257 -4.13 3.81 19.14
N ILE A 258 -5.17 3.78 18.30
CA ILE A 258 -6.54 4.05 18.72
C ILE A 258 -7.23 2.82 19.31
N PHE A 259 -6.66 1.63 19.10
CA PHE A 259 -7.12 0.35 19.64
C PHE A 259 -5.93 -0.60 19.77
N LEU A 260 -5.96 -1.43 20.81
CA LEU A 260 -5.00 -2.50 21.07
C LEU A 260 -5.76 -3.79 21.38
N LEU A 261 -5.24 -4.92 20.90
CA LEU A 261 -5.77 -6.24 21.19
C LEU A 261 -4.63 -7.24 21.38
N ASP A 262 -4.51 -7.77 22.59
CA ASP A 262 -3.52 -8.77 22.92
C ASP A 262 -3.99 -10.18 22.51
N ASP A 263 -3.02 -11.08 22.34
CA ASP A 263 -3.18 -12.51 22.06
C ASP A 263 -3.94 -12.86 20.76
N ARG A 264 -4.13 -11.88 19.87
CA ARG A 264 -4.88 -12.04 18.61
C ARG A 264 -4.27 -11.20 17.50
N GLU A 265 -4.32 -11.76 16.29
CA GLU A 265 -3.98 -11.06 15.06
C GLU A 265 -5.26 -10.70 14.31
N LEU A 266 -5.46 -9.40 14.08
CA LEU A 266 -6.50 -8.85 13.24
C LEU A 266 -6.00 -8.78 11.80
N GLN A 267 -6.86 -9.13 10.84
CA GLN A 267 -6.48 -9.31 9.43
C GLN A 267 -7.24 -8.38 8.50
N HIS A 268 -8.50 -8.06 8.81
CA HIS A 268 -9.34 -7.21 7.97
C HIS A 268 -9.91 -6.05 8.75
N LEU A 269 -10.19 -4.96 8.06
CA LEU A 269 -10.75 -3.75 8.63
C LEU A 269 -11.81 -3.16 7.70
N GLU A 270 -12.99 -2.91 8.24
CA GLU A 270 -14.05 -2.14 7.59
C GLU A 270 -14.48 -1.02 8.53
N LEU A 271 -14.88 0.12 7.97
CA LEU A 271 -15.28 1.29 8.72
C LEU A 271 -16.69 1.72 8.30
N HIS A 272 -17.53 1.91 9.31
CA HIS A 272 -18.76 2.66 9.19
C HIS A 272 -18.63 3.98 9.93
N SER A 273 -19.19 5.04 9.37
CA SER A 273 -19.32 6.30 10.09
C SER A 273 -20.70 6.87 9.96
N ASN A 274 -21.24 7.34 11.08
CA ASN A 274 -22.48 8.10 11.12
C ASN A 274 -22.22 9.38 11.92
N MET A 275 -22.34 10.54 11.27
CA MET A 275 -21.96 11.84 11.83
C MET A 275 -20.51 11.81 12.37
N SER A 276 -20.33 12.03 13.68
CA SER A 276 -19.03 12.01 14.38
C SER A 276 -18.66 10.64 14.94
N GLU A 277 -19.54 9.65 14.90
CA GLU A 277 -19.26 8.32 15.42
C GLU A 277 -18.61 7.45 14.32
N ILE A 278 -17.50 6.80 14.68
CA ILE A 278 -16.82 5.83 13.84
C ILE A 278 -16.97 4.45 14.49
N VAL A 279 -17.37 3.47 13.70
CA VAL A 279 -17.46 2.08 14.10
C VAL A 279 -16.57 1.26 13.19
N PHE A 280 -15.59 0.57 13.78
CA PHE A 280 -14.76 -0.39 13.06
C PHE A 280 -15.35 -1.80 13.16
N TYR A 281 -15.26 -2.54 12.07
CA TYR A 281 -15.48 -3.97 12.03
C TYR A 281 -14.16 -4.62 11.64
N THR A 282 -13.61 -5.47 12.50
CA THR A 282 -12.32 -6.11 12.24
C THR A 282 -12.39 -7.61 12.52
N ALA A 283 -11.75 -8.39 11.65
CA ALA A 283 -11.75 -9.85 11.73
C ALA A 283 -10.40 -10.36 12.21
N SER A 284 -10.39 -11.39 13.07
CA SER A 284 -9.16 -12.06 13.51
C SER A 284 -8.86 -13.32 12.71
N ASN A 285 -7.59 -13.75 12.82
CA ASN A 285 -7.07 -15.04 12.36
C ASN A 285 -7.72 -16.28 13.01
N THR A 286 -8.70 -16.09 13.90
CA THR A 286 -9.44 -17.15 14.61
C THR A 286 -10.94 -17.12 14.33
N GLY A 287 -11.36 -16.37 13.32
CA GLY A 287 -12.75 -16.34 12.87
C GLY A 287 -13.66 -15.52 13.77
N LYS A 288 -13.12 -14.58 14.54
CA LYS A 288 -13.90 -13.63 15.34
C LYS A 288 -14.00 -12.30 14.60
N VAL A 289 -15.18 -11.70 14.63
CA VAL A 289 -15.43 -10.33 14.14
C VAL A 289 -15.72 -9.43 15.33
N TYR A 290 -14.94 -8.36 15.48
CA TYR A 290 -15.10 -7.37 16.52
C TYR A 290 -15.77 -6.13 15.94
N LYS A 291 -16.85 -5.69 16.60
CA LYS A 291 -17.46 -4.39 16.39
C LYS A 291 -16.92 -3.43 17.43
N LEU A 292 -16.17 -2.43 17.00
CA LEU A 292 -15.47 -1.48 17.84
C LEU A 292 -16.05 -0.09 17.66
N PHE A 293 -16.34 0.62 18.76
CA PHE A 293 -16.78 2.01 18.71
C PHE A 293 -15.61 2.93 19.03
N PHE A 294 -15.36 3.88 18.16
CA PHE A 294 -14.38 4.94 18.37
C PHE A 294 -15.08 6.22 18.84
N LYS A 295 -14.73 6.65 20.04
CA LYS A 295 -15.28 7.82 20.71
C LYS A 295 -14.22 8.47 21.57
N ASP A 296 -14.17 9.80 21.55
CA ASP A 296 -13.28 10.60 22.41
C ASP A 296 -11.79 10.21 22.30
N GLY A 297 -11.34 9.81 21.10
CA GLY A 297 -9.95 9.45 20.83
C GLY A 297 -9.54 8.06 21.33
N SER A 298 -10.49 7.21 21.70
CA SER A 298 -10.24 5.81 22.09
C SER A 298 -11.28 4.86 21.51
N THR A 299 -10.90 3.60 21.32
CA THR A 299 -11.76 2.57 20.75
C THR A 299 -12.07 1.50 21.79
N TYR A 300 -13.32 1.05 21.88
CA TYR A 300 -13.72 -0.05 22.76
C TYR A 300 -14.52 -1.11 22.01
N ILE A 301 -14.37 -2.38 22.45
CA ILE A 301 -15.11 -3.51 21.92
C ILE A 301 -16.56 -3.40 22.40
N ASN A 302 -17.49 -3.24 21.48
CA ASN A 302 -18.92 -3.30 21.79
C ASN A 302 -19.47 -4.72 21.68
N THR A 303 -19.03 -5.47 20.67
CA THR A 303 -19.48 -6.84 20.44
C THR A 303 -18.41 -7.64 19.73
N MET A 304 -18.35 -8.93 20.05
CA MET A 304 -17.57 -9.92 19.32
C MET A 304 -18.52 -11.00 18.81
N ILE A 305 -18.41 -11.34 17.53
CA ILE A 305 -19.26 -12.29 16.82
C ILE A 305 -18.39 -13.41 16.28
N SER A 306 -18.90 -14.63 16.28
CA SER A 306 -18.26 -15.79 15.66
C SER A 306 -19.12 -16.25 14.49
N PRO A 307 -18.94 -15.69 13.29
CA PRO A 307 -19.78 -16.02 12.14
C PRO A 307 -19.57 -17.46 11.63
N LEU A 308 -18.41 -18.04 11.92
CA LEU A 308 -18.04 -19.39 11.50
C LEU A 308 -18.38 -20.41 12.60
N SER A 309 -18.82 -21.59 12.20
CA SER A 309 -19.13 -22.71 13.12
C SER A 309 -17.88 -23.26 13.80
N GLU A 310 -16.74 -23.17 13.12
CA GLU A 310 -15.42 -23.58 13.62
C GLU A 310 -14.46 -22.39 13.59
N ALA A 311 -13.37 -22.46 14.36
CA ALA A 311 -12.35 -21.43 14.35
C ALA A 311 -11.52 -21.53 13.06
N ASP A 312 -11.76 -20.62 12.13
CA ASP A 312 -11.05 -20.54 10.85
C ASP A 312 -10.81 -19.07 10.46
N VAL A 313 -9.88 -18.84 9.56
CA VAL A 313 -9.51 -17.51 9.07
C VAL A 313 -10.69 -16.90 8.29
N ILE A 314 -10.99 -15.64 8.58
CA ILE A 314 -11.86 -14.84 7.72
C ILE A 314 -10.96 -14.30 6.61
N TRP A 315 -11.22 -14.71 5.37
CA TRP A 315 -10.39 -14.35 4.20
C TRP A 315 -10.74 -12.99 3.57
N ALA A 316 -11.96 -12.51 3.82
CA ALA A 316 -12.42 -11.21 3.36
C ALA A 316 -13.53 -10.69 4.27
N LEU A 317 -13.52 -9.39 4.52
CA LEU A 317 -14.59 -8.68 5.19
C LEU A 317 -14.98 -7.49 4.29
N LYS A 318 -16.27 -7.33 4.01
CA LYS A 318 -16.79 -6.18 3.27
C LYS A 318 -18.05 -5.66 3.93
N GLN A 319 -18.12 -4.34 4.16
CA GLN A 319 -19.36 -3.72 4.58
C GLN A 319 -20.28 -3.48 3.39
N PHE A 320 -21.54 -3.90 3.51
CA PHE A 320 -22.62 -3.49 2.62
C PHE A 320 -23.42 -2.37 3.30
N VAL A 321 -23.38 -1.16 2.74
CA VAL A 321 -24.25 -0.06 3.17
C VAL A 321 -25.40 0.02 2.18
N SER A 322 -26.58 -0.41 2.60
CA SER A 322 -27.79 -0.28 1.80
C SER A 322 -28.17 1.20 1.71
N SER A 323 -28.19 1.76 0.50
CA SER A 323 -28.84 3.04 0.22
C SER A 323 -30.36 2.83 0.25
N LEU A 324 -30.94 2.78 1.45
CA LEU A 324 -32.39 2.93 1.64
C LEU A 324 -32.71 4.40 1.87
#